data_AF-A0A099F2J4-F1
#
_entry.id   AF-A0A099F2J4-F1
#
_cell.length_a   1.000
_cell.length_b   1.000
_cell.length_c   1.000
_cell.angle_alpha   90.00
_cell.angle_beta   90.00
_cell.angle_gamma   90.00
#
_symmetry.space_group_name_H-M   'P 1'
#
loop_
_entity.id
_entity.type
_entity.pdbx_description
1 polymer ?
#
loop_
_entity_poly.entity_id
_entity_poly.type
_entity_poly.pdbx_seq_one_letter_code
_entity_poly.pdbx_strand_id
1 'polypeptide(L)'
;MTAPALRIACALSLLALTACTTAGTGSGTAPPAAPKTPGASASSEDVASAAVTPVLTAAPPSPAARTAAEFDTTSRAQKADAAAPPVAAERRLGSTIASLGDPSVPGFWVKTPLVRSEVQGRILNPANGKSAKVRLIPLAGPASAGSQVSLPALQLIGVSLTDLPMIEVYES
;
A
#
# COMPACT_ATOMS: atom_id res chain seq x y z
N MET A 1 -36.88 -34.24 -4.54
CA MET A 1 -37.12 -34.63 -5.94
C MET A 1 -37.23 -33.36 -6.78
N THR A 2 -36.14 -33.09 -7.49
CA THR A 2 -35.95 -32.32 -8.73
C THR A 2 -36.98 -31.25 -9.13
N ALA A 3 -36.56 -29.98 -9.08
CA ALA A 3 -37.14 -28.89 -9.86
C ALA A 3 -36.05 -28.28 -10.76
N PRO A 4 -36.25 -28.27 -12.10
CA PRO A 4 -35.46 -27.43 -12.99
C PRO A 4 -36.33 -26.45 -13.81
N ALA A 5 -35.61 -25.53 -14.46
CA ALA A 5 -35.99 -24.64 -15.57
C ALA A 5 -36.63 -23.30 -15.17
N LEU A 6 -35.86 -22.19 -15.16
CA LEU A 6 -35.37 -21.42 -16.33
C LEU A 6 -36.47 -20.54 -16.93
N ARG A 7 -36.46 -19.25 -16.57
CA ARG A 7 -36.94 -18.16 -17.43
C ARG A 7 -36.01 -16.95 -17.32
N ILE A 8 -34.99 -17.02 -18.15
CA ILE A 8 -34.19 -15.90 -18.63
C ILE A 8 -35.15 -14.95 -19.37
N ALA A 9 -35.36 -13.76 -18.83
CA ALA A 9 -35.93 -12.63 -19.55
C ALA A 9 -34.86 -11.53 -19.55
N CYS A 10 -33.84 -11.73 -20.38
CA CYS A 10 -32.81 -10.75 -20.64
C CYS A 10 -33.42 -9.64 -21.50
N ALA A 11 -33.53 -8.45 -20.90
CA ALA A 11 -34.09 -7.27 -21.52
C ALA A 11 -33.27 -6.85 -22.75
N LEU A 12 -33.94 -6.95 -23.90
CA LEU A 12 -33.53 -6.42 -25.19
C LEU A 12 -33.51 -4.88 -25.09
N SER A 13 -32.33 -4.26 -25.02
CA SER A 13 -32.18 -2.80 -25.10
C SER A 13 -31.51 -2.41 -26.40
N LEU A 14 -32.29 -1.68 -27.20
CA LEU A 14 -32.05 -1.28 -28.57
C LEU A 14 -30.88 -0.29 -28.74
N LEU A 15 -30.25 -0.43 -29.90
CA LEU A 15 -29.29 0.43 -30.56
C LEU A 15 -29.97 1.73 -31.05
N ALA A 16 -29.36 2.91 -30.83
CA ALA A 16 -29.67 4.12 -31.59
C ALA A 16 -28.41 4.98 -31.81
N LEU A 17 -28.06 5.11 -33.08
CA LEU A 17 -26.93 5.82 -33.68
C LEU A 17 -27.42 7.22 -34.10
N THR A 18 -26.81 8.31 -33.62
CA THR A 18 -27.05 9.64 -34.21
C THR A 18 -25.73 10.39 -34.43
N ALA A 19 -25.45 10.62 -35.70
CA ALA A 19 -24.38 11.46 -36.20
C ALA A 19 -24.91 12.89 -36.36
N CYS A 20 -24.09 13.90 -36.01
CA CYS A 20 -24.21 15.24 -36.57
C CYS A 20 -22.80 15.77 -36.84
N THR A 21 -22.51 15.89 -38.12
CA THR A 21 -21.35 16.57 -38.69
C THR A 21 -21.69 18.06 -38.80
N THR A 22 -20.73 18.96 -38.59
CA THR A 22 -20.79 20.31 -39.17
C THR A 22 -19.37 20.81 -39.40
N ALA A 23 -19.07 21.00 -40.69
CA ALA A 23 -17.88 21.66 -41.19
C ALA A 23 -18.09 23.18 -41.18
N GLY A 24 -17.06 23.93 -40.81
CA GLY A 24 -17.01 25.39 -40.91
C GLY A 24 -15.61 25.85 -41.30
N THR A 25 -15.47 26.32 -42.53
CA THR A 25 -14.25 26.91 -43.13
C THR A 25 -14.17 28.40 -42.81
N GLY A 26 -12.99 28.90 -42.46
CA GLY A 26 -12.70 30.34 -42.37
C GLY A 26 -11.20 30.60 -42.33
N SER A 27 -10.67 31.20 -43.40
CA SER A 27 -9.27 31.57 -43.59
C SER A 27 -8.92 32.94 -42.99
N GLY A 28 -7.69 33.08 -42.49
CA GLY A 28 -6.88 34.29 -42.70
C GLY A 28 -6.58 35.19 -41.51
N THR A 29 -5.32 35.17 -41.05
CA THR A 29 -4.41 36.31 -40.74
C THR A 29 -3.53 36.05 -39.50
N ALA A 30 -2.22 36.22 -39.66
CA ALA A 30 -1.16 36.20 -38.64
C ALA A 30 -0.52 37.62 -38.53
N PRO A 31 0.52 37.93 -37.70
CA PRO A 31 1.08 37.43 -36.40
C PRO A 31 1.36 38.65 -35.42
N PRO A 32 2.34 38.72 -34.47
CA PRO A 32 3.09 37.75 -33.62
C PRO A 32 3.11 38.12 -32.09
N ALA A 33 3.58 37.21 -31.20
CA ALA A 33 4.58 37.46 -30.12
C ALA A 33 4.51 36.42 -28.97
N ALA A 34 5.68 35.90 -28.59
CA ALA A 34 5.98 35.00 -27.46
C ALA A 34 5.82 35.72 -26.07
N PRO A 35 5.87 35.09 -24.86
CA PRO A 35 6.81 34.02 -24.45
C PRO A 35 6.30 32.91 -23.47
N LYS A 36 7.10 31.82 -23.37
CA LYS A 36 7.45 30.97 -22.20
C LYS A 36 6.36 30.70 -21.13
N THR A 37 6.05 29.45 -20.74
CA THR A 37 6.79 28.65 -19.74
C THR A 37 6.10 27.27 -19.58
N PRO A 38 6.82 26.19 -19.22
CA PRO A 38 6.30 24.82 -19.17
C PRO A 38 5.57 24.50 -17.85
N GLY A 39 4.61 23.59 -17.93
CA GLY A 39 4.49 22.52 -16.94
C GLY A 39 3.26 22.53 -16.02
N ALA A 40 2.75 21.31 -15.85
CA ALA A 40 2.01 20.79 -14.70
C ALA A 40 0.57 21.31 -14.46
N SER A 41 -0.39 20.44 -14.76
CA SER A 41 -1.47 20.21 -13.81
C SER A 41 -1.70 18.71 -13.69
N ALA A 42 -0.79 18.07 -12.96
CA ALA A 42 -1.12 16.84 -12.28
C ALA A 42 -2.10 17.23 -11.16
N SER A 43 -3.36 16.82 -11.29
CA SER A 43 -4.21 16.66 -10.10
C SER A 43 -3.62 15.52 -9.30
N SER A 44 -2.71 15.85 -8.37
CA SER A 44 -2.51 15.02 -7.20
C SER A 44 -3.65 15.33 -6.26
N GLU A 45 -4.64 14.45 -6.30
CA GLU A 45 -5.67 14.36 -5.28
C GLU A 45 -4.99 14.16 -3.92
N ASP A 46 -5.14 15.19 -3.11
CA ASP A 46 -4.99 15.21 -1.67
C ASP A 46 -5.89 14.10 -1.06
N VAL A 47 -5.27 12.97 -0.73
CA VAL A 47 -5.89 11.97 0.14
C VAL A 47 -5.13 11.93 1.47
N ALA A 48 -5.72 12.65 2.43
CA ALA A 48 -5.76 12.34 3.85
C ALA A 48 -4.51 11.67 4.42
N SER A 49 -3.60 12.52 4.92
CA SER A 49 -2.55 12.15 5.86
C SER A 49 -3.17 11.58 7.14
N ALA A 50 -3.44 10.27 7.17
CA ALA A 50 -3.53 9.52 8.42
C ALA A 50 -2.21 9.71 9.15
N ALA A 51 -2.25 10.12 10.42
CA ALA A 51 -1.11 10.53 11.22
C ALA A 51 0.09 9.57 11.07
N VAL A 52 0.99 9.91 10.16
CA VAL A 52 2.25 9.19 9.96
C VAL A 52 3.16 9.61 11.09
N THR A 53 3.31 8.74 12.08
CA THR A 53 4.42 8.87 13.02
C THR A 53 5.72 8.91 12.21
N PRO A 54 6.53 9.99 12.30
CA PRO A 54 7.71 10.18 11.45
C PRO A 54 8.74 9.05 11.61
N VAL A 55 8.63 8.29 12.70
CA VAL A 55 9.48 7.14 12.99
C VAL A 55 9.16 5.90 12.15
N LEU A 56 7.95 5.78 11.61
CA LEU A 56 7.52 4.64 10.80
C LEU A 56 7.63 4.90 9.29
N THR A 57 7.95 6.11 8.87
CA THR A 57 8.04 6.50 7.45
C THR A 57 9.49 6.79 7.06
N ALA A 58 9.90 6.40 5.84
CA ALA A 58 11.22 6.75 5.31
C ALA A 58 11.10 7.28 3.87
N ALA A 59 12.17 7.88 3.36
CA ALA A 59 12.22 8.37 1.98
C ALA A 59 12.18 7.18 1.00
N PRO A 60 11.53 7.30 -0.17
CA PRO A 60 11.53 6.23 -1.15
C PRO A 60 12.97 5.89 -1.59
N PRO A 61 13.27 4.61 -1.85
CA PRO A 61 14.59 4.20 -2.30
C PRO A 61 14.91 4.75 -3.69
N SER A 62 16.20 4.87 -4.00
CA SER A 62 16.66 5.29 -5.32
C SER A 62 16.15 4.31 -6.40
N PRO A 63 15.70 4.78 -7.58
CA PRO A 63 15.35 3.90 -8.69
C PRO A 63 16.55 3.07 -9.21
N ALA A 64 17.77 3.44 -8.81
CA ALA A 64 18.97 2.67 -9.10
C ALA A 64 19.29 1.58 -8.07
N ALA A 65 18.56 1.48 -6.95
CA ALA A 65 18.81 0.51 -5.89
C ALA A 65 18.76 -0.94 -6.42
N ARG A 66 19.77 -1.75 -6.07
CA ARG A 66 19.89 -3.16 -6.51
C ARG A 66 20.03 -4.15 -5.37
N THR A 67 20.22 -3.68 -4.15
CA THR A 67 20.46 -4.51 -2.97
C THR A 67 19.45 -4.22 -1.87
N ALA A 68 19.13 -5.22 -1.04
CA ALA A 68 18.20 -5.06 0.08
C ALA A 68 18.58 -3.89 1.02
N ALA A 69 19.88 -3.64 1.19
CA ALA A 69 20.37 -2.52 2.00
C ALA A 69 20.08 -1.15 1.36
N GLU A 70 20.09 -1.04 0.04
CA GLU A 70 19.74 0.21 -0.66
C GLU A 70 18.23 0.47 -0.66
N PHE A 71 17.40 -0.58 -0.58
CA PHE A 71 15.95 -0.46 -0.40
C PHE A 71 15.57 -0.11 1.05
N ASP A 72 16.43 -0.41 2.03
CA ASP A 72 16.25 0.04 3.41
C ASP A 72 16.77 1.48 3.60
N THR A 73 15.92 2.45 3.29
CA THR A 73 16.19 3.88 3.55
C THR A 73 15.92 4.31 4.99
N THR A 74 15.59 3.38 5.90
CA THR A 74 15.34 3.73 7.29
C THR A 74 16.65 4.05 8.02
N SER A 75 16.63 5.10 8.82
CA SER A 75 17.78 5.47 9.65
C SER A 75 17.98 4.49 10.81
N ARG A 76 19.20 4.45 11.38
CA ARG A 76 19.48 3.66 12.58
C ARG A 76 18.60 4.07 13.78
N ALA A 77 18.30 5.37 13.91
CA ALA A 77 17.44 5.88 14.98
C ALA A 77 16.00 5.36 14.82
N GLN A 78 15.47 5.35 13.59
CA GLN A 78 14.13 4.80 13.31
C GLN A 78 14.07 3.30 13.57
N LYS A 79 15.10 2.55 13.16
CA LYS A 79 15.24 1.12 13.49
C LYS A 79 15.23 0.87 15.00
N ALA A 80 15.95 1.70 15.77
CA ALA A 80 16.01 1.56 17.22
C ALA A 80 14.67 1.85 17.90
N ASP A 81 13.96 2.89 17.48
CA ASP A 81 12.63 3.19 18.03
C ASP A 81 11.58 2.15 17.64
N ALA A 82 11.62 1.67 16.40
CA ALA A 82 10.72 0.61 15.94
C ALA A 82 10.96 -0.71 16.71
N ALA A 83 12.21 -1.02 17.07
CA ALA A 83 12.56 -2.17 17.89
C ALA A 83 12.31 -1.97 19.40
N ALA A 84 11.94 -0.77 19.84
CA ALA A 84 11.72 -0.48 21.25
C ALA A 84 10.54 -1.30 21.80
N PRO A 85 10.61 -1.77 23.07
CA PRO A 85 9.55 -2.57 23.67
C PRO A 85 8.22 -1.82 23.73
N PRO A 86 7.09 -2.54 23.89
CA PRO A 86 5.79 -1.91 24.02
C PRO A 86 5.71 -1.10 25.31
N VAL A 87 5.23 0.13 25.17
CA VAL A 87 5.09 1.10 26.27
C VAL A 87 3.68 1.10 26.88
N ALA A 88 2.73 0.42 26.22
CA ALA A 88 1.33 0.32 26.60
C ALA A 88 0.81 -1.09 26.32
N ALA A 89 -0.37 -1.41 26.87
CA ALA A 89 -1.05 -2.67 26.57
C ALA A 89 -1.54 -2.66 25.12
N GLU A 90 -1.04 -3.59 24.31
CA GLU A 90 -1.43 -3.74 22.90
C GLU A 90 -2.48 -4.86 22.74
N ARG A 91 -3.40 -4.69 21.81
CA ARG A 91 -4.45 -5.66 21.53
C ARG A 91 -3.99 -6.68 20.48
N ARG A 92 -3.89 -7.95 20.86
CA ARG A 92 -3.56 -9.03 19.91
C ARG A 92 -4.67 -9.19 18.88
N LEU A 93 -4.34 -8.98 17.61
CA LEU A 93 -5.26 -9.21 16.47
C LEU A 93 -5.27 -10.67 16.05
N GLY A 94 -4.12 -11.34 16.11
CA GLY A 94 -3.99 -12.76 15.77
C GLY A 94 -2.60 -13.10 15.24
N SER A 95 -2.47 -14.30 14.69
CA SER A 95 -1.26 -14.78 14.03
C SER A 95 -1.47 -14.92 12.54
N THR A 96 -0.44 -14.63 11.75
CA THR A 96 -0.50 -14.62 10.29
C THR A 96 0.86 -15.03 9.72
N ILE A 97 0.86 -15.57 8.50
CA ILE A 97 2.10 -15.84 7.78
C ILE A 97 2.59 -14.52 7.18
N ALA A 98 3.81 -14.12 7.53
CA ALA A 98 4.44 -12.94 6.98
C ALA A 98 5.20 -13.29 5.69
N SER A 99 4.92 -12.55 4.63
CA SER A 99 5.69 -12.55 3.40
C SER A 99 6.34 -11.19 3.20
N LEU A 100 7.46 -11.12 2.48
CA LEU A 100 8.01 -9.84 2.03
C LEU A 100 7.02 -9.13 1.10
N GLY A 101 6.68 -7.88 1.43
CA GLY A 101 5.88 -7.01 0.60
C GLY A 101 6.70 -6.22 -0.43
N ASP A 102 6.09 -5.18 -1.02
CA ASP A 102 6.76 -4.31 -2.00
C ASP A 102 8.00 -3.61 -1.40
N PRO A 103 9.23 -3.95 -1.84
CA PRO A 103 10.45 -3.34 -1.31
C PRO A 103 10.61 -1.86 -1.71
N SER A 104 9.83 -1.37 -2.66
CA SER A 104 9.83 0.03 -3.09
C SER A 104 9.10 0.95 -2.11
N VAL A 105 8.25 0.38 -1.24
CA VAL A 105 7.53 1.15 -0.22
C VAL A 105 8.41 1.27 1.02
N PRO A 106 8.93 2.48 1.32
CA PRO A 106 9.86 2.68 2.42
C PRO A 106 9.15 2.63 3.79
N GLY A 107 9.95 2.46 4.85
CA GLY A 107 9.49 2.54 6.23
C GLY A 107 8.96 1.23 6.82
N PHE A 108 8.32 1.33 7.97
CA PHE A 108 7.84 0.21 8.78
C PHE A 108 6.34 0.05 8.61
N TRP A 109 5.94 -0.96 7.84
CA TRP A 109 4.53 -1.21 7.55
C TRP A 109 4.22 -2.70 7.38
N VAL A 110 2.96 -3.05 7.60
CA VAL A 110 2.42 -4.40 7.38
C VAL A 110 1.04 -4.28 6.74
N LYS A 111 0.87 -4.89 5.57
CA LYS A 111 -0.44 -5.03 4.94
C LYS A 111 -1.07 -6.33 5.42
N THR A 112 -2.21 -6.25 6.10
CA THR A 112 -2.86 -7.42 6.71
C THR A 112 -4.38 -7.36 6.57
N PRO A 113 -5.06 -8.50 6.34
CA PRO A 113 -6.53 -8.56 6.32
C PRO A 113 -7.16 -8.48 7.72
N LEU A 114 -6.33 -8.46 8.78
CA LEU A 114 -6.77 -8.40 10.18
C LEU A 114 -7.27 -7.01 10.58
N VAL A 115 -6.89 -5.96 9.86
CA VAL A 115 -7.33 -4.58 10.10
C VAL A 115 -8.25 -4.09 8.98
N ARG A 116 -9.18 -3.20 9.34
CA ARG A 116 -10.14 -2.58 8.40
C ARG A 116 -9.79 -1.13 8.05
N SER A 117 -8.90 -0.52 8.82
CA SER A 117 -8.41 0.84 8.60
C SER A 117 -6.92 0.89 8.90
N GLU A 118 -6.24 1.91 8.39
CA GLU A 118 -4.82 2.11 8.70
C GLU A 118 -4.66 2.53 10.18
N VAL A 119 -3.89 1.76 10.94
CA VAL A 119 -3.66 1.98 12.36
C VAL A 119 -2.20 1.71 12.72
N GLN A 120 -1.74 2.18 13.88
CA GLN A 120 -0.44 1.78 14.40
C GLN A 120 -0.54 0.40 15.03
N GLY A 121 0.54 -0.35 14.96
CA GLY A 121 0.61 -1.65 15.58
C GLY A 121 2.03 -2.16 15.72
N ARG A 122 2.11 -3.44 16.04
CA ARG A 122 3.35 -4.13 16.27
C ARG A 122 3.26 -5.54 15.73
N ILE A 123 4.38 -6.02 15.24
CA ILE A 123 4.58 -7.42 14.90
C ILE A 123 5.57 -8.05 15.86
N LEU A 124 5.31 -9.28 16.26
CA LEU A 124 6.19 -10.08 17.09
C LEU A 124 6.47 -11.40 16.38
N ASN A 125 7.75 -11.78 16.33
CA ASN A 125 8.16 -13.09 15.88
C ASN A 125 8.25 -14.04 17.10
N PRO A 126 7.32 -15.00 17.24
CA PRO A 126 7.34 -15.93 18.38
C PRO A 126 8.56 -16.86 18.38
N ALA A 127 9.23 -17.05 17.25
CA ALA A 127 10.41 -17.93 17.16
C ALA A 127 11.66 -17.35 17.83
N ASN A 128 11.81 -16.02 17.86
CA ASN A 128 12.99 -15.35 18.42
C ASN A 128 12.67 -14.25 19.44
N GLY A 129 11.39 -13.97 19.69
CA GLY A 129 10.90 -12.95 20.63
C GLY A 129 11.12 -11.51 20.18
N LYS A 130 11.62 -11.27 18.96
CA LYS A 130 11.83 -9.90 18.44
C LYS A 130 10.50 -9.29 18.02
N SER A 131 10.36 -8.00 18.27
CA SER A 131 9.19 -7.23 17.85
C SER A 131 9.59 -5.93 17.15
N ALA A 132 8.71 -5.43 16.29
CA ALA A 132 8.88 -4.17 15.59
C ALA A 132 7.55 -3.41 15.52
N LYS A 133 7.58 -2.11 15.83
CA LYS A 133 6.46 -1.18 15.57
C LYS A 133 6.32 -0.98 14.07
N VAL A 134 5.08 -0.98 13.60
CA VAL A 134 4.74 -0.89 12.19
C VAL A 134 3.42 -0.14 12.01
N ARG A 135 3.22 0.44 10.83
CA ARG A 135 1.89 0.88 10.40
C ARG A 135 1.13 -0.31 9.82
N LEU A 136 0.00 -0.66 10.41
CA LEU A 136 -0.91 -1.67 9.88
C LEU A 136 -1.77 -1.04 8.78
N ILE A 137 -1.77 -1.66 7.61
CA ILE A 137 -2.49 -1.22 6.42
C ILE A 137 -3.48 -2.32 6.04
N PRO A 138 -4.76 -2.01 5.76
CA PRO A 138 -5.72 -3.01 5.34
C PRO A 138 -5.30 -3.70 4.04
N LEU A 139 -5.31 -5.03 4.03
CA LEU A 139 -5.16 -5.82 2.82
C LEU A 139 -6.50 -6.45 2.45
N ALA A 140 -6.97 -6.17 1.23
CA ALA A 140 -8.16 -6.81 0.69
C ALA A 140 -7.87 -8.29 0.42
N GLY A 141 -8.74 -9.17 0.91
CA GLY A 141 -8.60 -10.62 0.72
C GLY A 141 -9.22 -11.42 1.87
N PRO A 142 -9.24 -12.76 1.74
CA PRO A 142 -9.63 -13.63 2.84
C PRO A 142 -8.66 -13.49 4.02
N ALA A 143 -9.12 -13.73 5.24
CA ALA A 143 -8.29 -13.67 6.45
C ALA A 143 -7.10 -14.67 6.43
N SER A 144 -7.16 -15.67 5.55
CA SER A 144 -6.09 -16.64 5.30
C SER A 144 -5.01 -16.17 4.32
N ALA A 145 -5.14 -15.00 3.70
CA ALA A 145 -4.25 -14.52 2.62
C ALA A 145 -2.80 -14.18 3.07
N GLY A 146 -2.47 -14.38 4.35
CA GLY A 146 -1.20 -13.94 4.92
C GLY A 146 -1.10 -12.42 5.05
N SER A 147 0.04 -11.94 5.51
CA SER A 147 0.33 -10.51 5.65
C SER A 147 1.63 -10.17 4.93
N GLN A 148 1.68 -9.00 4.29
CA GLN A 148 2.90 -8.51 3.65
C GLN A 148 3.60 -7.56 4.59
N VAL A 149 4.89 -7.77 4.81
CA VAL A 149 5.71 -7.00 5.74
C VAL A 149 6.78 -6.23 4.98
N SER A 150 7.06 -5.00 5.41
CA SER A 150 8.13 -4.21 4.80
C SER A 150 9.50 -4.83 5.04
N LEU A 151 10.41 -4.61 4.09
CA LEU A 151 11.80 -5.07 4.16
C LEU A 151 12.49 -4.72 5.48
N PRO A 152 12.49 -3.45 5.95
CA PRO A 152 13.15 -3.12 7.21
C PRO A 152 12.45 -3.73 8.44
N ALA A 153 11.13 -3.93 8.39
CA ALA A 153 10.41 -4.59 9.49
C ALA A 153 10.80 -6.08 9.61
N LEU A 154 10.90 -6.82 8.48
CA LEU A 154 11.38 -8.21 8.47
C LEU A 154 12.81 -8.34 9.01
N GLN A 155 13.68 -7.42 8.61
CA GLN A 155 15.06 -7.40 9.12
C GLN A 155 15.11 -7.14 10.64
N LEU A 156 14.26 -6.22 11.15
CA LEU A 156 14.19 -5.96 12.59
C LEU A 156 13.74 -7.16 13.40
N ILE A 157 12.73 -7.90 12.92
CA ILE A 157 12.27 -9.13 13.57
C ILE A 157 13.17 -10.35 13.29
N GLY A 158 14.31 -10.16 12.62
CA GLY A 158 15.34 -11.18 12.41
C GLY A 158 14.88 -12.33 11.52
N VAL A 159 14.03 -12.05 10.53
CA VAL A 159 13.49 -13.02 9.59
C VAL A 159 14.22 -12.93 8.26
N SER A 160 14.52 -14.07 7.63
CA SER A 160 15.07 -14.11 6.27
C SER A 160 14.03 -13.62 5.26
N LEU A 161 14.45 -12.81 4.28
CA LEU A 161 13.54 -12.22 3.27
C LEU A 161 12.82 -13.26 2.38
N THR A 162 13.31 -14.50 2.35
CA THR A 162 12.73 -15.64 1.63
C THR A 162 11.92 -16.57 2.53
N ASP A 163 11.91 -16.33 3.83
CA ASP A 163 11.17 -17.15 4.80
C ASP A 163 9.72 -16.67 4.92
N LEU A 164 8.85 -17.58 5.36
CA LEU A 164 7.43 -17.33 5.58
C LEU A 164 7.06 -17.62 7.04
N PRO A 165 7.59 -16.84 8.00
CA PRO A 165 7.35 -17.14 9.40
C PRO A 165 5.91 -16.80 9.79
N MET A 166 5.40 -17.55 10.75
CA MET A 166 4.22 -17.13 11.49
C MET A 166 4.60 -16.01 12.45
N ILE A 167 4.01 -14.83 12.27
CA ILE A 167 4.16 -13.69 13.16
C ILE A 167 2.85 -13.43 13.89
N GLU A 168 2.94 -12.79 15.04
CA GLU A 168 1.80 -12.26 15.77
C GLU A 168 1.65 -10.77 15.49
N VAL A 169 0.41 -10.33 15.26
CA VAL A 169 0.07 -8.94 14.97
C VAL A 169 -0.72 -8.37 16.14
N TYR A 170 -0.30 -7.18 16.56
CA TYR A 170 -0.87 -6.42 17.64
C TYR A 170 -1.25 -5.03 17.14
N GLU A 171 -2.38 -4.53 17.62
CA GLU A 171 -2.88 -3.16 17.44
C GLU A 171 -2.48 -2.34 18.67
N SER A 172 -1.87 -1.16 18.45
CA SER A 172 -1.36 -0.27 19.50
C SER A 172 -2.32 0.86 19.83
#